data_AF-A0A1F5Q2C6-F1
#
_entry.id   AF-A0A1F5Q2C6-F1
#
_cell.length_a   1.000
_cell.length_b   1.000
_cell.length_c   1.000
_cell.angle_alpha   90.00
_cell.angle_beta   90.00
_cell.angle_gamma   90.00
#
_symmetry.space_group_name_H-M   'P 1'
#
loop_
_entity.id
_entity.type
_entity.pdbx_description
1 polymer ?
#
loop_
_entity_poly.entity_id
_entity_poly.type
_entity_poly.pdbx_seq_one_letter_code
_entity_poly.pdbx_strand_id
1 'polypeptide(L)'
;MDIKKSLENLQDKPFATRVKILWLTVGVVAIGLIIIFIFNLKSTVSNLSGQDLINLSNRSSQTDSEQLETQLIQVERIEKANNSFKIYFNVNNESQNILNFPKSEDITLTVEDRSYHPRQISDRQGEPFVQKILSRTQNFGILIFDSINGDEGKLILDNLTFEESSATTLKQELDLDFKQLLNPVEVRN
;
A
#
# COMPACT_ATOMS: atom_id res chain seq x y z
N MET A 1 -35.44 -29.76 -12.21
CA MET A 1 -36.12 -28.89 -13.20
C MET A 1 -35.27 -28.93 -14.46
N ASP A 2 -35.73 -29.64 -15.49
CA ASP A 2 -34.94 -29.97 -16.67
C ASP A 2 -34.67 -28.73 -17.53
N ILE A 3 -33.44 -28.23 -17.46
CA ILE A 3 -32.95 -27.07 -18.23
C ILE A 3 -33.19 -27.29 -19.74
N LYS A 4 -33.12 -28.54 -20.21
CA LYS A 4 -33.39 -28.93 -21.60
C LYS A 4 -34.84 -28.66 -22.04
N LYS A 5 -35.83 -28.98 -21.20
CA LYS A 5 -37.26 -28.72 -21.47
C LYS A 5 -37.60 -27.22 -21.45
N SER A 6 -36.89 -26.43 -20.64
CA SER A 6 -37.06 -24.97 -20.61
C SER A 6 -36.46 -24.28 -21.84
N LEU A 7 -35.35 -24.79 -22.40
CA LEU A 7 -34.76 -24.25 -23.63
C LEU A 7 -35.61 -24.54 -24.88
N GLU A 8 -36.17 -25.74 -25.01
CA GLU A 8 -37.05 -26.09 -26.14
C GLU A 8 -38.32 -25.22 -26.16
N ASN A 9 -38.95 -24.98 -25.00
CA ASN A 9 -40.12 -24.09 -24.90
C ASN A 9 -39.83 -22.60 -25.15
N LEU A 10 -38.56 -22.17 -25.05
CA LEU A 10 -38.12 -20.82 -25.43
C LEU A 10 -37.87 -20.71 -26.94
N GLN A 11 -37.54 -21.82 -27.60
CA GLN A 11 -37.26 -21.91 -29.03
C GLN A 11 -38.50 -22.00 -29.93
N ASP A 12 -39.71 -22.08 -29.38
CA ASP A 12 -40.97 -22.03 -30.15
C ASP A 12 -41.69 -20.68 -30.07
N LYS A 13 -41.15 -19.70 -29.33
CA LYS A 13 -41.76 -18.37 -29.17
C LYS A 13 -41.26 -17.39 -30.25
N PRO A 14 -42.06 -16.39 -30.66
CA PRO A 14 -41.64 -15.39 -31.64
C PRO A 14 -40.39 -14.62 -31.17
N PHE A 15 -39.53 -14.22 -32.12
CA PHE A 15 -38.19 -13.64 -31.87
C PHE A 15 -38.22 -12.47 -30.87
N ALA A 16 -39.21 -11.57 -30.99
CA ALA A 16 -39.37 -10.43 -30.09
C ALA A 16 -39.58 -10.85 -28.62
N THR A 17 -40.21 -12.00 -28.37
CA THR A 17 -40.41 -12.55 -27.03
C THR A 17 -39.14 -13.19 -26.49
N ARG A 18 -38.35 -13.86 -27.33
CA ARG A 18 -37.04 -14.43 -26.93
C ARG A 18 -36.06 -13.34 -26.50
N VAL A 19 -35.99 -12.26 -27.27
CA VAL A 19 -35.11 -11.12 -26.98
C VAL A 19 -35.51 -10.44 -25.68
N LYS A 20 -36.82 -10.23 -25.43
CA LYS A 20 -37.30 -9.68 -24.14
C LYS A 20 -36.92 -10.56 -22.95
N ILE A 21 -37.05 -11.87 -23.07
CA ILE A 21 -36.67 -12.80 -21.99
C ILE A 21 -35.15 -12.78 -21.78
N LEU A 22 -34.36 -12.74 -22.85
CA LEU A 22 -32.89 -12.66 -22.77
C LEU A 22 -32.46 -11.39 -22.01
N TRP A 23 -33.00 -10.23 -22.39
CA TRP A 23 -32.70 -8.95 -21.72
C TRP A 23 -33.15 -8.94 -20.25
N LEU A 24 -34.29 -9.56 -19.94
CA LEU A 24 -34.78 -9.67 -18.56
C LEU A 24 -33.85 -10.56 -17.72
N THR A 25 -33.35 -11.67 -18.26
CA THR A 25 -32.37 -12.52 -17.57
C THR A 25 -31.02 -11.84 -17.39
N VAL A 26 -30.53 -11.11 -18.40
CA VAL A 26 -29.26 -10.35 -18.30
C VAL A 26 -29.38 -9.23 -17.26
N GLY A 27 -30.51 -8.53 -17.22
CA GLY A 27 -30.77 -7.49 -16.23
C GLY A 27 -30.79 -8.02 -14.80
N VAL A 28 -31.45 -9.17 -14.56
CA VAL A 28 -31.50 -9.80 -13.22
C VAL A 28 -30.11 -10.26 -12.76
N VAL A 29 -29.30 -10.84 -13.66
CA VAL A 29 -27.92 -11.25 -13.33
C VAL A 29 -27.03 -10.05 -13.04
N ALA A 30 -27.14 -8.96 -13.81
CA ALA A 30 -26.36 -7.74 -13.57
C ALA A 30 -26.70 -7.09 -12.23
N ILE A 31 -27.99 -7.01 -11.87
CA ILE A 31 -28.44 -6.48 -10.58
C ILE A 31 -27.94 -7.38 -9.43
N GLY A 32 -27.99 -8.70 -9.60
CA GLY A 32 -27.45 -9.66 -8.63
C GLY A 32 -25.95 -9.47 -8.37
N LEU A 33 -25.16 -9.28 -9.43
CA LEU A 33 -23.72 -9.01 -9.31
C LEU A 33 -23.43 -7.68 -8.60
N ILE A 34 -24.22 -6.64 -8.86
CA ILE A 34 -24.09 -5.35 -8.16
C ILE A 34 -24.40 -5.50 -6.67
N ILE A 35 -25.44 -6.24 -6.30
CA ILE A 35 -25.79 -6.50 -4.89
C ILE A 35 -24.66 -7.29 -4.20
N ILE A 36 -24.11 -8.33 -4.85
CA ILE A 36 -22.98 -9.12 -4.32
C ILE A 36 -21.73 -8.25 -4.17
N PHE A 37 -21.46 -7.34 -5.12
CA PHE A 37 -20.35 -6.41 -5.04
C PHE A 37 -20.52 -5.42 -3.88
N ILE A 38 -21.72 -4.83 -3.73
CA ILE A 38 -22.03 -3.92 -2.61
C ILE A 38 -21.94 -4.66 -1.28
N PHE A 39 -22.38 -5.92 -1.20
CA PHE A 39 -22.30 -6.70 0.04
C PHE A 39 -20.85 -7.10 0.41
N ASN A 40 -20.01 -7.45 -0.58
CA ASN A 40 -18.58 -7.67 -0.35
C ASN A 40 -17.83 -6.39 0.04
N LEU A 41 -18.17 -5.26 -0.58
CA LEU A 41 -17.61 -3.96 -0.21
C LEU A 41 -18.04 -3.59 1.23
N LYS A 42 -19.32 -3.80 1.56
CA LYS A 42 -19.84 -3.52 2.91
C LYS A 42 -19.29 -4.48 3.95
N SER A 43 -19.02 -5.74 3.62
CA SER A 43 -18.33 -6.71 4.51
C SER A 43 -16.86 -6.34 4.75
N THR A 44 -16.19 -5.79 3.73
CA THR A 44 -14.80 -5.31 3.86
C THR A 44 -14.75 -4.02 4.68
N VAL A 45 -15.76 -3.16 4.58
CA VAL A 45 -15.88 -1.91 5.35
C VAL A 45 -16.50 -2.12 6.74
N SER A 46 -17.35 -3.14 6.95
CA SER A 46 -17.98 -3.40 8.26
C SER A 46 -17.06 -4.09 9.25
N ASN A 47 -15.95 -4.68 8.81
CA ASN A 47 -14.83 -5.06 9.69
C ASN A 47 -13.97 -3.85 10.12
N LEU A 48 -14.25 -2.66 9.57
CA LEU A 48 -13.80 -1.37 10.09
C LEU A 48 -14.97 -0.66 10.79
N SER A 49 -15.42 -1.21 11.92
CA SER A 49 -16.39 -0.55 12.80
C SER A 49 -15.92 -0.64 14.25
N GLY A 50 -15.58 0.50 14.85
CA GLY A 50 -16.06 0.72 16.23
C GLY A 50 -15.14 1.24 17.32
N GLN A 51 -13.95 1.78 17.06
CA GLN A 51 -13.31 2.67 18.03
C GLN A 51 -12.53 3.78 17.32
N ASP A 52 -12.73 5.02 17.75
CA ASP A 52 -11.98 6.23 17.40
C ASP A 52 -12.38 7.05 16.16
N LEU A 53 -13.68 7.18 15.89
CA LEU A 53 -14.18 8.34 15.15
C LEU A 53 -15.30 9.02 15.94
N ILE A 54 -14.89 9.94 16.84
CA ILE A 54 -15.44 11.29 17.11
C ILE A 54 -14.92 11.74 18.48
N ASN A 55 -13.88 12.58 18.46
CA ASN A 55 -13.71 13.66 19.43
C ASN A 55 -13.02 14.83 18.71
N LEU A 56 -13.71 15.42 17.73
CA LEU A 56 -13.43 16.79 17.34
C LEU A 56 -14.16 17.71 18.33
N SER A 57 -13.43 18.74 18.78
CA SER A 57 -13.88 19.91 19.57
C SER A 57 -13.45 19.91 21.05
N ASN A 58 -12.13 20.06 21.29
CA ASN A 58 -11.54 21.02 22.25
C ASN A 58 -10.08 20.66 22.57
N ARG A 59 -9.14 21.09 21.71
CA ARG A 59 -7.82 21.52 22.19
C ARG A 59 -7.24 22.51 21.19
N SER A 60 -7.64 23.76 21.41
CA SER A 60 -6.84 24.94 21.08
C SER A 60 -5.37 24.69 21.44
N SER A 61 -4.50 25.05 20.50
CA SER A 61 -3.16 25.62 20.65
C SER A 61 -2.28 25.19 21.83
N GLN A 62 -1.01 24.94 21.49
CA GLN A 62 0.15 24.71 22.37
C GLN A 62 0.28 23.29 22.90
N THR A 63 1.11 22.50 22.22
CA THR A 63 2.36 22.05 22.86
C THR A 63 3.42 21.87 21.79
N ASP A 64 4.53 22.59 21.94
CA ASP A 64 5.80 22.31 21.31
C ASP A 64 6.22 20.86 21.63
N SER A 65 6.90 20.21 20.69
CA SER A 65 7.80 19.09 20.99
C SER A 65 7.19 17.88 21.71
N GLU A 66 6.25 17.19 21.08
CA GLU A 66 6.12 15.74 21.28
C GLU A 66 6.63 15.05 20.02
N GLN A 67 7.83 14.48 20.13
CA GLN A 67 8.33 13.44 19.22
C GLN A 67 7.28 12.35 19.15
N LEU A 68 6.39 12.43 18.17
CA LEU A 68 5.71 11.25 17.67
C LEU A 68 6.81 10.37 17.08
N GLU A 69 7.23 9.36 17.84
CA GLU A 69 7.93 8.17 17.35
C GLU A 69 7.00 7.37 16.42
N THR A 70 6.38 8.02 15.45
CA THR A 70 5.61 7.33 14.42
C THR A 70 6.63 6.80 13.43
N GLN A 71 6.91 5.50 13.51
CA GLN A 71 7.70 4.80 12.52
C GLN A 71 6.92 4.79 11.19
N LEU A 72 7.16 5.79 10.33
CA LEU A 72 6.46 5.96 9.05
C LEU A 72 6.84 4.87 8.04
N ILE A 73 8.08 4.40 8.12
CA ILE A 73 8.66 3.45 7.18
C ILE A 73 8.93 2.11 7.85
N GLN A 74 8.48 1.03 7.23
CA GLN A 74 8.75 -0.34 7.63
C GLN A 74 9.42 -1.10 6.50
N VAL A 75 10.53 -1.79 6.79
CA VAL A 75 11.17 -2.70 5.85
C VAL A 75 10.53 -4.08 5.96
N GLU A 76 10.04 -4.62 4.85
CA GLU A 76 9.43 -5.94 4.80
C GLU A 76 10.46 -7.04 4.56
N ARG A 77 11.33 -6.84 3.56
CA ARG A 77 12.30 -7.85 3.13
C ARG A 77 13.47 -7.23 2.38
N ILE A 78 14.52 -8.02 2.22
CA ILE A 78 15.69 -7.69 1.42
C ILE A 78 15.91 -8.77 0.36
N GLU A 79 16.43 -8.37 -0.80
CA GLU A 79 16.85 -9.29 -1.85
C GLU A 79 18.28 -8.96 -2.27
N LYS A 80 19.15 -9.97 -2.17
CA LYS A 80 20.54 -9.92 -2.64
C LYS A 80 20.63 -10.66 -3.97
N ALA A 81 20.94 -9.93 -5.05
CA ALA A 81 21.29 -10.50 -6.35
C ALA A 81 22.71 -10.10 -6.73
N ASN A 82 23.34 -10.84 -7.65
CA ASN A 82 24.77 -10.69 -7.99
C ASN A 82 25.24 -9.24 -8.23
N ASN A 83 24.36 -8.38 -8.76
CA ASN A 83 24.70 -6.99 -9.09
C ASN A 83 23.76 -5.96 -8.43
N SER A 84 22.91 -6.36 -7.49
CA SER A 84 21.97 -5.44 -6.86
C SER A 84 21.56 -5.89 -5.48
N PHE A 85 21.47 -4.93 -4.57
CA PHE A 85 20.85 -5.11 -3.26
C PHE A 85 19.54 -4.32 -3.24
N LYS A 86 18.42 -4.99 -2.93
CA LYS A 86 17.09 -4.36 -2.89
C LYS A 86 16.51 -4.41 -1.49
N ILE A 87 15.94 -3.29 -1.05
CA ILE A 87 15.15 -3.21 0.19
C ILE A 87 13.70 -2.92 -0.19
N TYR A 88 12.79 -3.78 0.24
CA TYR A 88 11.36 -3.63 0.04
C TYR A 88 10.77 -3.01 1.29
N PHE A 89 10.04 -1.90 1.14
CA PHE A 89 9.52 -1.14 2.26
C PHE A 89 8.08 -0.69 2.02
N ASN A 90 7.36 -0.44 3.11
CA ASN A 90 6.14 0.34 3.09
C ASN A 90 6.35 1.66 3.80
N VAL A 91 5.66 2.68 3.31
CA VAL A 91 5.45 3.93 4.01
C VAL A 91 3.99 4.02 4.38
N ASN A 92 3.70 4.18 5.65
CA ASN A 92 2.35 4.35 6.17
C ASN A 92 2.18 5.78 6.67
N ASN A 93 1.42 6.59 5.93
CA ASN A 93 1.08 7.94 6.34
C ASN A 93 -0.26 7.96 7.05
N GLU A 94 -0.23 7.74 8.36
CA GLU A 94 -1.42 7.85 9.21
C GLU A 94 -1.74 9.29 9.61
N SER A 95 -0.98 10.29 9.16
CA SER A 95 -1.29 11.68 9.47
C SER A 95 -2.50 12.17 8.66
N GLN A 96 -2.98 13.39 8.98
CA GLN A 96 -3.96 14.09 8.16
C GLN A 96 -3.34 14.85 6.97
N ASN A 97 -2.00 14.89 6.90
CA ASN A 97 -1.25 15.72 5.96
C ASN A 97 -0.59 14.88 4.87
N ILE A 98 -0.18 15.54 3.79
CA ILE A 98 0.67 14.91 2.77
C ILE A 98 2.09 14.82 3.32
N LEU A 99 2.65 13.62 3.29
CA LEU A 99 4.05 13.35 3.60
C LEU A 99 4.87 13.43 2.32
N ASN A 100 5.86 14.30 2.29
CA ASN A 100 6.89 14.31 1.27
C ASN A 100 7.95 13.28 1.64
N PHE A 101 8.10 12.28 0.77
CA PHE A 101 9.12 11.26 0.89
C PHE A 101 10.47 11.79 0.39
N PRO A 102 11.59 11.38 1.01
CA PRO A 102 12.91 11.82 0.57
C PRO A 102 13.27 11.37 -0.83
N LYS A 103 14.12 12.18 -1.44
CA LYS A 103 14.82 11.82 -2.67
C LYS A 103 15.91 10.79 -2.38
N SER A 104 16.41 10.13 -3.42
CA SER A 104 17.48 9.13 -3.29
C SER A 104 18.76 9.65 -2.61
N GLU A 105 19.07 10.94 -2.80
CA GLU A 105 20.23 11.61 -2.19
C GLU A 105 20.11 11.77 -0.66
N ASP A 106 18.89 11.85 -0.15
CA ASP A 106 18.59 11.99 1.28
C ASP A 106 18.45 10.63 1.99
N ILE A 107 18.64 9.53 1.25
CA ILE A 107 18.55 8.16 1.76
C ILE A 107 19.94 7.54 1.77
N THR A 108 20.34 7.03 2.93
CA THR A 108 21.65 6.41 3.13
C THR A 108 21.48 5.05 3.80
N LEU A 109 22.12 4.02 3.26
CA LEU A 109 22.30 2.75 3.94
C LEU A 109 23.74 2.64 4.41
N THR A 110 23.97 2.48 5.70
CA THR A 110 25.30 2.26 6.28
C THR A 110 25.50 0.78 6.60
N VAL A 111 26.56 0.17 6.06
CA VAL A 111 26.95 -1.23 6.32
C VAL A 111 28.44 -1.26 6.57
N GLU A 112 28.88 -1.80 7.72
CA GLU A 112 30.30 -1.93 8.08
C GLU A 112 31.08 -0.61 7.85
N ASP A 113 30.55 0.51 8.37
CA ASP A 113 31.11 1.87 8.23
C ASP A 113 31.17 2.44 6.80
N ARG A 114 30.55 1.78 5.81
CA ARG A 114 30.40 2.30 4.44
C ARG A 114 28.99 2.79 4.21
N SER A 115 28.88 3.97 3.62
CA SER A 115 27.59 4.57 3.23
C SER A 115 27.29 4.30 1.76
N TYR A 116 26.06 3.86 1.49
CA TYR A 116 25.54 3.59 0.16
C TYR A 116 24.28 4.42 -0.07
N HIS A 117 24.15 4.99 -1.26
CA HIS A 117 22.93 5.66 -1.70
C HIS A 117 22.18 4.78 -2.69
N PRO A 118 20.83 4.78 -2.66
CA PRO A 118 20.05 4.05 -3.64
C PRO A 118 20.24 4.69 -5.02
N ARG A 119 20.50 3.85 -6.02
CA ARG A 119 20.55 4.28 -7.43
C ARG A 119 19.16 4.57 -7.98
N GLN A 120 18.15 3.89 -7.43
CA GLN A 120 16.76 4.03 -7.85
C GLN A 120 15.83 3.74 -6.68
N ILE A 121 14.69 4.44 -6.67
CA ILE A 121 13.54 4.15 -5.83
C ILE A 121 12.36 3.87 -6.76
N SER A 122 11.73 2.70 -6.62
CA SER A 122 10.64 2.27 -7.50
C SER A 122 9.46 1.72 -6.73
N ASP A 123 8.30 1.63 -7.37
CA ASP A 123 7.11 0.97 -6.83
C ASP A 123 7.07 -0.53 -7.20
N ARG A 124 5.92 -1.20 -6.96
CA ARG A 124 5.72 -2.62 -7.30
C ARG A 124 5.78 -2.93 -8.79
N GLN A 125 5.51 -1.94 -9.64
CA GLN A 125 5.46 -2.07 -11.09
C GLN A 125 6.81 -1.73 -11.74
N GLY A 126 7.77 -1.23 -10.95
CA GLY A 126 9.08 -0.78 -11.43
C GLY A 126 9.09 0.68 -11.87
N GLU A 127 7.99 1.40 -11.69
CA GLU A 127 7.88 2.82 -11.99
C GLU A 127 8.52 3.66 -10.87
N PRO A 128 8.91 4.93 -11.14
CA PRO A 128 9.46 5.80 -10.10
C PRO A 128 8.54 5.93 -8.89
N PHE A 129 9.11 5.77 -7.69
CA PHE A 129 8.33 5.85 -6.45
C PHE A 129 7.76 7.25 -6.22
N VAL A 130 6.51 7.31 -5.76
CA VAL A 130 5.80 8.56 -5.50
C VAL A 130 6.50 9.38 -4.41
N GLN A 131 6.74 10.66 -4.68
CA GLN A 131 7.40 11.57 -3.73
C GLN A 131 6.42 12.17 -2.73
N LYS A 132 5.12 12.11 -3.02
CA LYS A 132 4.05 12.63 -2.17
C LYS A 132 3.14 11.49 -1.77
N ILE A 133 3.07 11.22 -0.48
CA ILE A 133 2.27 10.16 0.10
C ILE A 133 1.05 10.82 0.74
N LEU A 134 -0.13 10.46 0.25
CA LEU A 134 -1.38 11.08 0.68
C LEU A 134 -1.70 10.73 2.14
N SER A 135 -2.49 11.60 2.76
CA SER A 135 -3.05 11.36 4.09
C SER A 135 -3.82 10.03 4.14
N ARG A 136 -3.64 9.27 5.22
CA ARG A 136 -4.28 7.97 5.48
C ARG A 136 -4.04 6.92 4.38
N THR A 137 -2.87 6.94 3.75
CA THR A 137 -2.49 5.96 2.72
C THR A 137 -1.21 5.22 3.07
N GLN A 138 -1.11 4.01 2.49
CA GLN A 138 0.09 3.19 2.52
C GLN A 138 0.62 3.03 1.10
N ASN A 139 1.92 3.24 0.94
CA ASN A 139 2.63 3.11 -0.33
C ASN A 139 3.78 2.13 -0.18
N PHE A 140 3.92 1.25 -1.16
CA PHE A 140 5.02 0.28 -1.21
C PHE A 140 6.11 0.76 -2.15
N GLY A 141 7.35 0.64 -1.71
CA GLY A 141 8.53 1.00 -2.50
C GLY A 141 9.65 -0.03 -2.43
N ILE A 142 10.59 0.13 -3.35
CA ILE A 142 11.79 -0.68 -3.49
C ILE A 142 12.97 0.28 -3.63
N LEU A 143 13.88 0.26 -2.65
CA LEU A 143 15.18 0.90 -2.76
C LEU A 143 16.15 -0.05 -3.45
N ILE A 144 16.82 0.42 -4.49
CA ILE A 144 17.76 -0.39 -5.28
C ILE A 144 19.15 0.21 -5.14
N PHE A 145 20.07 -0.57 -4.61
CA PHE A 145 21.49 -0.23 -4.43
C PHE A 145 22.36 -1.06 -5.38
N ASP A 146 23.64 -0.71 -5.45
CA ASP A 146 24.66 -1.65 -5.94
C ASP A 146 24.76 -2.87 -5.02
N SER A 147 25.53 -3.90 -5.42
CA SER A 147 25.72 -5.07 -4.56
C SER A 147 26.43 -4.67 -3.27
N ILE A 148 25.83 -5.01 -2.13
CA ILE A 148 26.35 -4.72 -0.79
C ILE A 148 26.62 -6.04 -0.08
N ASN A 149 27.83 -6.14 0.48
CA ASN A 149 28.24 -7.24 1.35
C ASN A 149 28.10 -6.81 2.81
N GLY A 150 27.68 -7.74 3.65
CA GLY A 150 27.44 -7.51 5.07
C GLY A 150 26.24 -8.29 5.57
N ASP A 151 26.10 -8.34 6.89
CA ASP A 151 25.05 -9.08 7.60
C ASP A 151 24.02 -8.17 8.28
N GLU A 152 24.38 -6.91 8.52
CA GLU A 152 23.53 -5.90 9.15
C GLU A 152 23.81 -4.52 8.54
N GLY A 153 22.87 -3.60 8.71
CA GLY A 153 23.05 -2.22 8.28
C GLY A 153 22.04 -1.27 8.90
N LYS A 154 22.29 0.03 8.75
CA LYS A 154 21.40 1.08 9.23
C LYS A 154 20.89 1.89 8.05
N LEU A 155 19.58 1.81 7.79
CA LEU A 155 18.92 2.61 6.78
C LEU A 155 18.47 3.94 7.40
N ILE A 156 18.91 5.03 6.80
CA ILE A 156 18.66 6.39 7.25
C ILE A 156 17.89 7.09 6.13
N LEU A 157 16.72 7.61 6.47
CA LEU A 157 15.93 8.47 5.61
C LEU A 157 15.88 9.84 6.26
N ASP A 158 16.61 10.79 5.68
CA ASP A 158 16.56 12.19 6.09
C ASP A 158 15.46 12.92 5.32
N ASN A 159 15.19 14.18 5.67
CA ASN A 159 14.35 15.08 4.87
C ASN A 159 12.87 14.66 4.67
N LEU A 160 12.29 13.89 5.59
CA LEU A 160 10.86 13.60 5.61
C LEU A 160 10.10 14.84 6.10
N THR A 161 9.13 15.35 5.35
CA THR A 161 8.41 16.59 5.72
C THR A 161 6.91 16.48 5.46
N PHE A 162 6.09 17.06 6.33
CA PHE A 162 4.65 17.23 6.06
C PHE A 162 4.40 18.57 5.37
N GLU A 163 3.58 18.62 4.32
CA GLU A 163 3.35 19.86 3.54
C GLU A 163 2.86 21.03 4.38
N GLU A 164 1.92 20.80 5.30
CA GLU A 164 1.39 21.86 6.19
C GLU A 164 2.37 22.24 7.32
N SER A 165 3.43 21.45 7.52
CA SER A 165 4.43 21.63 8.59
C SER A 165 5.85 21.55 8.03
N SER A 166 6.07 22.16 6.86
CA SER A 166 7.33 22.09 6.10
C SER A 166 8.56 22.63 6.85
N ALA A 167 8.37 23.26 8.01
CA ALA A 167 9.45 23.69 8.90
C ALA A 167 10.04 22.54 9.74
N THR A 168 9.33 21.41 9.88
CA THR A 168 9.79 20.26 10.67
C THR A 168 10.27 19.17 9.73
N THR A 169 11.59 19.03 9.64
CA THR A 169 12.23 17.91 8.98
C THR A 169 12.34 16.74 9.95
N LEU A 170 11.85 15.57 9.53
CA LEU A 170 11.94 14.33 10.24
C LEU A 170 13.06 13.48 9.65
N LYS A 171 13.75 12.78 10.55
CA LYS A 171 14.76 11.78 10.20
C LYS A 171 14.32 10.45 10.77
N GLN A 172 14.33 9.42 9.94
CA GLN A 172 14.02 8.05 10.37
C GLN A 172 15.26 7.16 10.19
N GLU A 173 15.62 6.47 11.26
CA GLU A 173 16.72 5.53 11.29
C GLU A 173 16.18 4.14 11.60
N LEU A 174 16.59 3.15 10.80
CA LEU A 174 16.11 1.78 10.85
C LEU A 174 17.32 0.86 10.89
N ASP A 175 17.49 0.15 12.01
CA ASP A 175 18.48 -0.92 12.11
C ASP A 175 17.93 -2.17 11.40
N LEU A 176 18.73 -2.73 10.48
CA LEU A 176 18.36 -3.82 9.59
C LEU A 176 19.26 -5.03 9.86
N ASP A 177 18.66 -6.14 10.30
CA ASP A 177 19.30 -7.45 10.30
C ASP A 177 19.02 -8.12 8.95
N PHE A 178 20.04 -8.22 8.10
CA PHE A 178 19.85 -8.76 6.75
C PHE A 178 19.54 -10.25 6.77
N LYS A 179 20.00 -11.00 7.77
CA LYS A 179 19.71 -12.44 7.88
C LYS A 179 18.24 -12.67 8.15
N GLN A 180 17.63 -11.86 9.01
CA GLN A 180 16.19 -11.91 9.27
C GLN A 180 15.36 -11.49 8.06
N LEU A 181 15.78 -10.41 7.39
CA LEU A 181 15.05 -9.81 6.27
C LEU A 181 15.20 -10.55 4.93
N LEU A 182 16.18 -11.46 4.82
CA LEU A 182 16.35 -12.35 3.65
C LEU A 182 15.42 -13.56 3.71
N ASN A 183 14.87 -13.90 4.88
CA ASN A 183 13.93 -15.01 4.99
C ASN A 183 12.59 -14.56 4.37
N PRO A 184 12.08 -15.26 3.35
CA PRO A 184 10.76 -14.96 2.84
C PRO A 184 9.76 -15.22 3.96
N VAL A 185 9.05 -14.19 4.40
CA VAL A 185 7.80 -14.38 5.15
C VAL A 185 6.96 -15.32 4.30
N GLU A 186 6.62 -16.51 4.81
CA GLU A 186 5.76 -17.46 4.13
C GLU A 186 4.52 -16.70 3.65
N VAL A 187 4.45 -16.44 2.35
CA VAL A 187 3.26 -15.87 1.73
C VAL A 187 2.21 -16.97 1.85
N ARG A 188 1.32 -16.82 2.83
CA ARG A 188 0.11 -17.65 2.94
C ARG A 188 -0.68 -17.44 1.65
N ASN A 189 -0.60 -18.44 0.76
CA ASN A 189 -1.47 -18.57 -0.40
C ASN A 189 -2.94 -18.63 0.02
#